data_AF-A0A959SZ71-F1
#
_entry.id   AF-A0A959SZ71-F1
#
_cell.length_a   1.000
_cell.length_b   1.000
_cell.length_c   1.000
_cell.angle_alpha   90.00
_cell.angle_beta   90.00
_cell.angle_gamma   90.00
#
_symmetry.space_group_name_H-M   'P 1'
#
loop_
_entity.id
_entity.type
_entity.pdbx_description
1 polymer ?
#
loop_
_entity_poly.entity_id
_entity_poly.type
_entity_poly.pdbx_seq_one_letter_code
_entity_poly.pdbx_strand_id
1 'polypeptide(L)'
;MATEIKCPHCGHEFEPTDSIRDEIQKELRSKMTEWQKQQQQRFDAQLLEEKKKTQKETEELIRKSVAADFEHQLKVAQQNNKEYEEKLKQAREQQLDFLKKEQELKNKEAELELSVQKKLQAEREKLASDIRKLEEQRIAAKETEFQLRMKEMEEKLEAQKKLAEEMKRKAEQGSMQSQGEAQELALEELLRNTFPFDLIEEVGKGVRGADCIQIVRNNLGQECGKIIFESKRTKDFANDWIEKLKADMRNQGADVAVIVTQAFPKDMESFGEKDGVWICSFSEAKPVVQMLRDAVIKIFIASKSQENKGDKMHLLYDYLTSREFAEQWQAIREGFMSMKLSIQKERDAMEKLWKARE
;
A
#
# COMPACT_ATOMS: atom_id res chain seq x y z
N MET A 1 -72.86 38.79 -179.06
CA MET A 1 -74.30 38.87 -178.73
C MET A 1 -74.66 37.60 -177.99
N ALA A 2 -74.71 37.67 -176.67
CA ALA A 2 -75.37 36.71 -175.81
C ALA A 2 -76.06 37.55 -174.73
N THR A 3 -77.34 37.28 -174.57
CA THR A 3 -78.36 38.11 -173.96
C THR A 3 -78.20 38.21 -172.45
N GLU A 4 -77.90 39.41 -171.97
CA GLU A 4 -77.97 39.78 -170.55
C GLU A 4 -79.45 39.88 -170.13
N ILE A 5 -79.85 39.07 -169.14
CA ILE A 5 -81.21 39.01 -168.60
C ILE A 5 -81.23 39.75 -167.27
N LYS A 6 -82.01 40.83 -167.18
CA LYS A 6 -82.18 41.64 -165.97
C LYS A 6 -83.10 40.95 -164.96
N CYS A 7 -82.59 40.76 -163.75
CA CYS A 7 -83.39 40.31 -162.61
C CYS A 7 -84.49 41.35 -162.27
N PRO A 8 -85.78 40.98 -162.28
CA PRO A 8 -86.88 41.92 -162.07
C PRO A 8 -86.99 42.48 -160.64
N HIS A 9 -86.12 42.03 -159.73
CA HIS A 9 -86.16 42.45 -158.33
C HIS A 9 -84.98 43.35 -157.91
N CYS A 10 -83.89 43.39 -158.69
CA CYS A 10 -82.72 44.23 -158.36
C CYS A 10 -81.93 44.75 -159.57
N GLY A 11 -82.29 44.39 -160.80
CA GLY A 11 -81.74 44.98 -162.03
C GLY A 11 -80.31 44.57 -162.39
N HIS A 12 -79.72 43.56 -161.73
CA HIS A 12 -78.36 43.09 -162.02
C HIS A 12 -78.33 42.00 -163.11
N GLU A 13 -77.35 42.07 -164.01
CA GLU A 13 -77.13 41.15 -165.15
C GLU A 13 -75.96 40.19 -164.81
N PHE A 14 -76.15 38.88 -165.00
CA PHE A 14 -75.11 37.87 -164.72
C PHE A 14 -75.14 36.68 -165.70
N GLU A 15 -73.97 36.08 -165.96
CA GLU A 15 -73.79 34.91 -166.85
C GLU A 15 -73.83 33.55 -166.10
N PRO A 16 -74.38 32.46 -166.69
CA PRO A 16 -74.80 31.26 -165.94
C PRO A 16 -73.71 30.25 -165.52
N THR A 17 -72.42 30.64 -165.48
CA THR A 17 -71.31 29.68 -165.21
C THR A 17 -70.74 29.73 -163.78
N ASP A 18 -71.13 30.73 -162.97
CA ASP A 18 -70.57 30.94 -161.62
C ASP A 18 -71.26 30.11 -160.52
N SER A 19 -72.43 29.53 -160.77
CA SER A 19 -73.18 28.77 -159.75
C SER A 19 -72.66 27.35 -159.49
N ILE A 20 -71.96 26.72 -160.45
CA ILE A 20 -71.54 25.30 -160.37
C ILE A 20 -70.17 25.14 -159.69
N ARG A 21 -69.29 26.15 -159.75
CA ARG A 21 -67.94 26.10 -159.16
C ARG A 21 -67.97 26.22 -157.64
N ASP A 22 -68.90 26.99 -157.10
CA ASP A 22 -69.00 27.32 -155.67
C ASP A 22 -69.54 26.14 -154.82
N GLU A 23 -70.39 25.29 -155.42
CA GLU A 23 -70.88 24.05 -154.79
C GLU A 23 -69.79 22.99 -154.64
N ILE A 24 -68.99 22.74 -155.70
CA ILE A 24 -67.90 21.76 -155.67
C ILE A 24 -66.80 22.17 -154.67
N GLN A 25 -66.50 23.47 -154.57
CA GLN A 25 -65.50 23.99 -153.64
C GLN A 25 -65.95 23.91 -152.17
N LYS A 26 -67.25 24.07 -151.89
CA LYS A 26 -67.83 23.84 -150.55
C LYS A 26 -67.80 22.36 -150.15
N GLU A 27 -68.15 21.45 -151.07
CA GLU A 27 -68.10 20.00 -150.80
C GLU A 27 -66.69 19.51 -150.46
N LEU A 28 -65.68 19.92 -151.23
CA LEU A 28 -64.28 19.57 -150.99
C LEU A 28 -63.75 20.14 -149.66
N ARG A 29 -64.13 21.37 -149.29
CA ARG A 29 -63.79 21.96 -147.99
C ARG A 29 -64.47 21.22 -146.83
N SER A 30 -65.73 20.80 -147.00
CA SER A 30 -66.44 20.02 -145.98
C SER A 30 -65.78 18.66 -145.75
N LYS A 31 -65.42 17.94 -146.82
CA LYS A 31 -64.71 16.66 -146.74
C LYS A 31 -63.32 16.80 -146.14
N MET A 32 -62.59 17.88 -146.46
CA MET A 32 -61.28 18.15 -145.87
C MET A 32 -61.38 18.43 -144.36
N THR A 33 -62.35 19.24 -143.93
CA THR A 33 -62.57 19.53 -142.49
C THR A 33 -63.08 18.32 -141.71
N GLU A 34 -63.97 17.50 -142.30
CA GLU A 34 -64.40 16.24 -141.70
C GLU A 34 -63.28 15.21 -141.60
N TRP A 35 -62.45 15.09 -142.63
CA TRP A 35 -61.27 14.22 -142.59
C TRP A 35 -60.27 14.69 -141.53
N GLN A 36 -60.01 16.00 -141.44
CA GLN A 36 -59.11 16.59 -140.45
C GLN A 36 -59.66 16.38 -139.02
N LYS A 37 -60.98 16.52 -138.83
CA LYS A 37 -61.65 16.26 -137.54
C LYS A 37 -61.62 14.78 -137.16
N GLN A 38 -61.80 13.86 -138.11
CA GLN A 38 -61.65 12.43 -137.86
C GLN A 38 -60.22 12.04 -137.51
N GLN A 39 -59.22 12.61 -138.19
CA GLN A 39 -57.80 12.38 -137.86
C GLN A 39 -57.45 12.93 -136.47
N GLN A 40 -57.93 14.13 -136.15
CA GLN A 40 -57.77 14.73 -134.81
C GLN A 40 -58.40 13.84 -133.72
N GLN A 41 -59.63 13.36 -133.94
CA GLN A 41 -60.31 12.47 -132.99
C GLN A 41 -59.59 11.13 -132.83
N ARG A 42 -59.04 10.56 -133.90
CA ARG A 42 -58.24 9.33 -133.81
C ARG A 42 -56.94 9.56 -133.04
N PHE A 43 -56.28 10.68 -133.27
CA PHE A 43 -55.07 11.05 -132.55
C PHE A 43 -55.35 11.31 -131.06
N ASP A 44 -56.42 12.04 -130.73
CA ASP A 44 -56.84 12.29 -129.35
C ASP A 44 -57.25 11.00 -128.63
N ALA A 45 -57.91 10.06 -129.33
CA ALA A 45 -58.25 8.76 -128.79
C ALA A 45 -57.00 7.91 -128.49
N GLN A 46 -56.03 7.89 -129.41
CA GLN A 46 -54.73 7.21 -129.20
C GLN A 46 -53.95 7.83 -128.06
N LEU A 47 -53.92 9.16 -127.95
CA LEU A 47 -53.25 9.88 -126.86
C LEU A 47 -53.89 9.58 -125.51
N LEU A 48 -55.22 9.48 -125.46
CA LEU A 48 -55.95 9.14 -124.24
C LEU A 48 -55.70 7.69 -123.82
N GLU A 49 -55.62 6.78 -124.79
CA GLU A 49 -55.32 5.37 -124.56
C GLU A 49 -53.89 5.16 -124.07
N GLU A 50 -52.89 5.83 -124.68
CA GLU A 50 -51.52 5.84 -124.16
C GLU A 50 -51.44 6.47 -122.77
N LYS A 51 -52.09 7.61 -122.50
CA LYS A 51 -52.13 8.20 -121.16
C LYS A 51 -52.70 7.23 -120.12
N LYS A 52 -53.79 6.53 -120.45
CA LYS A 52 -54.37 5.51 -119.55
C LYS A 52 -53.43 4.33 -119.35
N LYS A 53 -52.70 3.91 -120.39
CA LYS A 53 -51.73 2.83 -120.30
C LYS A 53 -50.54 3.23 -119.41
N THR A 54 -49.95 4.39 -119.67
CA THR A 54 -48.86 4.96 -118.85
C THR A 54 -49.29 5.16 -117.40
N GLN A 55 -50.51 5.67 -117.16
CA GLN A 55 -51.04 5.85 -115.81
C GLN A 55 -51.22 4.51 -115.06
N LYS A 56 -51.69 3.47 -115.74
CA LYS A 56 -51.78 2.12 -115.14
C LYS A 56 -50.40 1.53 -114.84
N GLU A 57 -49.46 1.70 -115.77
CA GLU A 57 -48.08 1.23 -115.59
C GLU A 57 -47.39 1.96 -114.42
N THR A 58 -47.58 3.28 -114.28
CA THR A 58 -47.04 4.04 -113.14
C THR A 58 -47.72 3.68 -111.82
N GLU A 59 -49.04 3.49 -111.80
CA GLU A 59 -49.77 3.04 -110.60
C GLU A 59 -49.31 1.64 -110.15
N GLU A 60 -49.08 0.71 -111.07
CA GLU A 60 -48.54 -0.61 -110.75
C GLU A 60 -47.10 -0.54 -110.24
N LEU A 61 -46.25 0.29 -110.84
CA LEU A 61 -44.87 0.49 -110.38
C LEU A 61 -44.83 1.12 -108.98
N ILE A 62 -45.65 2.15 -108.73
CA ILE A 62 -45.77 2.78 -107.41
C ILE A 62 -46.28 1.77 -106.39
N ARG A 63 -47.31 0.99 -106.72
CA ARG A 63 -47.85 -0.03 -105.81
C ARG A 63 -46.83 -1.10 -105.46
N LYS A 64 -46.03 -1.55 -106.43
CA LYS A 64 -44.93 -2.51 -106.21
C LYS A 64 -43.81 -1.91 -105.36
N SER A 65 -43.40 -0.67 -105.64
CA SER A 65 -42.38 0.04 -104.85
C SER A 65 -42.82 0.22 -103.41
N VAL A 66 -44.04 0.73 -103.19
CA VAL A 66 -44.60 0.96 -101.86
C VAL A 66 -44.75 -0.36 -101.09
N ALA A 67 -45.21 -1.43 -101.73
CA ALA A 67 -45.30 -2.75 -101.10
C ALA A 67 -43.91 -3.28 -100.70
N ALA A 68 -42.90 -3.12 -101.57
CA ALA A 68 -41.53 -3.52 -101.27
C ALA A 68 -40.91 -2.70 -100.12
N ASP A 69 -41.14 -1.39 -100.10
CA ASP A 69 -40.67 -0.50 -99.04
C ASP A 69 -41.31 -0.83 -97.69
N PHE A 70 -42.63 -1.09 -97.67
CA PHE A 70 -43.32 -1.53 -96.46
C PHE A 70 -42.84 -2.91 -95.99
N GLU A 71 -42.63 -3.86 -96.89
CA GLU A 71 -42.11 -5.19 -96.53
C GLU A 71 -40.70 -5.08 -95.93
N HIS A 72 -39.85 -4.23 -96.51
CA HIS A 72 -38.52 -3.95 -95.98
C HIS A 72 -38.58 -3.29 -94.59
N GLN A 73 -39.39 -2.24 -94.43
CA GLN A 73 -39.57 -1.57 -93.14
C GLN A 73 -40.13 -2.52 -92.07
N LEU A 74 -41.06 -3.39 -92.43
CA LEU A 74 -41.62 -4.39 -91.51
C LEU A 74 -40.56 -5.40 -91.08
N LYS A 75 -39.72 -5.88 -92.02
CA LYS A 75 -38.60 -6.78 -91.71
C LYS A 75 -37.59 -6.13 -90.78
N VAL A 76 -37.21 -4.88 -91.05
CA VAL A 76 -36.29 -4.11 -90.18
C VAL A 76 -36.90 -3.91 -88.80
N ALA A 77 -38.17 -3.52 -88.71
CA ALA A 77 -38.86 -3.35 -87.43
C ALA A 77 -38.93 -4.66 -86.63
N GLN A 78 -39.21 -5.79 -87.30
CA GLN A 78 -39.21 -7.11 -86.68
C GLN A 78 -37.82 -7.53 -86.20
N GLN A 79 -36.77 -7.29 -86.98
CA GLN A 79 -35.39 -7.56 -86.57
C GLN A 79 -34.99 -6.72 -85.36
N ASN A 80 -35.30 -5.41 -85.38
CA ASN A 80 -35.04 -4.52 -84.26
C ASN A 80 -35.77 -4.97 -82.99
N ASN A 81 -37.03 -5.41 -83.11
CA ASN A 81 -37.80 -5.87 -81.95
C ASN A 81 -37.18 -7.15 -81.35
N LYS A 82 -36.74 -8.09 -82.19
CA LYS A 82 -36.00 -9.29 -81.72
C LYS A 82 -34.70 -8.93 -81.03
N GLU A 83 -33.92 -8.01 -81.59
CA GLU A 83 -32.69 -7.54 -80.94
C GLU A 83 -32.97 -6.84 -79.60
N TYR A 84 -34.04 -6.05 -79.51
CA TYR A 84 -34.45 -5.41 -78.26
C TYR A 84 -34.89 -6.43 -77.21
N GLU A 85 -35.63 -7.46 -77.61
CA GLU A 85 -36.02 -8.56 -76.70
C GLU A 85 -34.79 -9.32 -76.17
N GLU A 86 -33.81 -9.61 -77.03
CA GLU A 86 -32.55 -10.26 -76.61
C GLU A 86 -31.73 -9.36 -75.68
N LYS A 87 -31.57 -8.08 -76.01
CA LYS A 87 -30.88 -7.10 -75.15
C LYS A 87 -31.59 -6.95 -73.80
N LEU A 88 -32.92 -6.93 -73.79
CA LEU A 88 -33.71 -6.86 -72.56
C LEU A 88 -33.54 -8.13 -71.71
N LYS A 89 -33.49 -9.30 -72.34
CA LYS A 89 -33.23 -10.57 -71.64
C LYS A 89 -31.83 -10.59 -71.02
N GLN A 90 -30.80 -10.20 -71.78
CA GLN A 90 -29.43 -10.10 -71.29
C GLN A 90 -29.31 -9.10 -70.12
N ALA A 91 -29.95 -7.93 -70.23
CA ALA A 91 -29.96 -6.94 -69.17
C ALA A 91 -30.65 -7.47 -67.89
N ARG A 92 -31.77 -8.19 -68.04
CA ARG A 92 -32.46 -8.85 -66.91
C ARG A 92 -31.59 -9.92 -66.26
N GLU A 93 -30.90 -10.76 -67.05
CA GLU A 93 -29.96 -11.77 -66.54
C GLU A 93 -28.79 -11.14 -65.78
N GLN A 94 -28.19 -10.08 -66.32
CA GLN A 94 -27.12 -9.32 -65.66
C GLN A 94 -27.60 -8.67 -64.35
N GLN A 95 -28.80 -8.10 -64.33
CA GLN A 95 -29.38 -7.51 -63.12
C GLN A 95 -29.62 -8.58 -62.04
N LEU A 96 -30.08 -9.78 -62.44
CA LEU A 96 -30.33 -10.89 -61.52
C LEU A 96 -29.01 -11.47 -60.97
N ASP A 97 -27.97 -11.58 -61.80
CA ASP A 97 -26.63 -11.99 -61.38
C ASP A 97 -25.98 -10.96 -60.44
N PHE A 98 -26.16 -9.66 -60.72
CA PHE A 98 -25.72 -8.59 -59.85
C PHE A 98 -26.39 -8.65 -58.47
N LEU A 99 -27.72 -8.81 -58.43
CA LEU A 99 -28.47 -8.93 -57.16
C LEU A 99 -28.04 -10.17 -56.35
N LYS A 100 -27.78 -11.30 -57.01
CA LYS A 100 -27.24 -12.50 -56.34
C LYS A 100 -25.87 -12.25 -55.74
N LYS A 101 -24.95 -11.63 -56.50
CA LYS A 101 -23.61 -11.26 -56.01
C LYS A 101 -23.69 -10.27 -54.85
N GLU A 102 -24.57 -9.29 -54.91
CA GLU A 102 -24.79 -8.33 -53.82
C GLU A 102 -25.26 -9.04 -52.54
N GLN A 103 -26.20 -9.97 -52.67
CA GLN A 103 -26.70 -10.74 -51.53
C GLN A 103 -25.64 -11.70 -50.96
N GLU A 104 -24.84 -12.35 -51.80
CA GLU A 104 -23.70 -13.14 -51.36
C GLU A 104 -22.63 -12.32 -50.63
N LEU A 105 -22.32 -11.12 -51.13
CA LEU A 105 -21.38 -10.20 -50.47
C LEU A 105 -21.90 -9.78 -49.09
N LYS A 106 -23.17 -9.39 -49.00
CA LYS A 106 -23.82 -9.06 -47.71
C LYS A 106 -23.77 -10.22 -46.72
N ASN A 107 -24.04 -11.44 -47.19
CA ASN A 107 -23.96 -12.64 -46.34
C ASN A 107 -22.52 -12.91 -45.86
N LYS A 108 -21.53 -12.80 -46.76
CA LYS A 108 -20.11 -12.97 -46.40
C LYS A 108 -19.65 -11.89 -45.42
N GLU A 109 -20.09 -10.66 -45.60
CA GLU A 109 -19.76 -9.54 -44.72
C GLU A 109 -20.32 -9.77 -43.31
N ALA A 110 -21.60 -10.16 -43.20
CA ALA A 110 -22.22 -10.52 -41.93
C ALA A 110 -21.55 -11.74 -41.26
N GLU A 111 -21.18 -12.76 -42.03
CA GLU A 111 -20.46 -13.93 -41.52
C GLU A 111 -19.04 -13.57 -41.05
N LEU A 112 -18.36 -12.68 -41.77
CA LEU A 112 -17.05 -12.15 -41.39
C LEU A 112 -17.14 -11.36 -40.08
N GLU A 113 -18.10 -10.44 -39.97
CA GLU A 113 -18.36 -9.67 -38.74
C GLU A 113 -18.61 -10.59 -37.56
N LEU A 114 -19.47 -11.60 -37.73
CA LEU A 114 -19.76 -12.59 -36.69
C LEU A 114 -18.50 -13.37 -36.28
N SER A 115 -17.67 -13.76 -37.26
CA SER A 115 -16.42 -14.49 -37.00
C SER A 115 -15.41 -13.63 -36.25
N VAL A 116 -15.30 -12.34 -36.59
CA VAL A 116 -14.44 -11.36 -35.92
C VAL A 116 -14.92 -11.14 -34.50
N GLN A 117 -16.23 -10.98 -34.30
CA GLN A 117 -16.82 -10.78 -32.99
C GLN A 117 -16.59 -12.00 -32.07
N LYS A 118 -16.75 -13.23 -32.60
CA LYS A 118 -16.44 -14.47 -31.87
C LYS A 118 -14.96 -14.57 -31.50
N LYS A 119 -14.04 -14.26 -32.42
CA LYS A 119 -12.60 -14.24 -32.15
C LYS A 119 -12.25 -13.20 -31.08
N LEU A 120 -12.82 -12.00 -31.17
CA LEU A 120 -12.61 -10.93 -30.19
C LEU A 120 -13.11 -11.34 -28.80
N GLN A 121 -14.25 -12.03 -28.73
CA GLN A 121 -14.79 -12.52 -27.47
C GLN A 121 -13.91 -13.62 -26.86
N ALA A 122 -13.44 -14.57 -27.66
CA ALA A 122 -12.52 -15.61 -27.21
C ALA A 122 -11.17 -15.02 -26.72
N GLU A 123 -10.63 -14.02 -27.42
CA GLU A 123 -9.42 -13.32 -26.98
C GLU A 123 -9.66 -12.52 -25.69
N ARG A 124 -10.82 -11.87 -25.53
CA ARG A 124 -11.19 -11.20 -24.27
C ARG A 124 -11.29 -12.18 -23.10
N GLU A 125 -11.87 -13.35 -23.31
CA GLU A 125 -11.98 -14.40 -22.29
C GLU A 125 -10.60 -14.95 -21.89
N LYS A 126 -9.71 -15.20 -22.87
CA LYS A 126 -8.32 -15.57 -22.60
C LYS A 126 -7.59 -14.50 -21.80
N LEU A 127 -7.67 -13.24 -22.25
CA LEU A 127 -7.03 -12.12 -21.57
C LEU A 127 -7.54 -11.97 -20.13
N ALA A 128 -8.86 -12.11 -19.91
CA ALA A 128 -9.45 -12.07 -18.58
C ALA A 128 -8.95 -13.22 -17.68
N SER A 129 -8.83 -14.44 -18.22
CA SER A 129 -8.24 -15.59 -17.52
C SER A 129 -6.77 -15.33 -17.17
N ASP A 130 -5.98 -14.81 -18.11
CA ASP A 130 -4.56 -14.57 -17.89
C ASP A 130 -4.33 -13.46 -16.87
N ILE A 131 -5.12 -12.38 -16.91
CA ILE A 131 -5.11 -11.33 -15.88
C ILE A 131 -5.42 -11.93 -14.50
N ARG A 132 -6.46 -12.77 -14.37
CA ARG A 132 -6.78 -13.42 -13.08
C ARG A 132 -5.64 -14.26 -12.54
N LYS A 133 -5.01 -15.08 -13.39
CA LYS A 133 -3.84 -15.90 -12.99
C LYS A 133 -2.67 -15.03 -12.54
N LEU A 134 -2.41 -13.93 -13.24
CA LEU A 134 -1.32 -13.01 -12.93
C LEU A 134 -1.57 -12.27 -11.61
N GLU A 135 -2.82 -11.87 -11.35
CA GLU A 135 -3.25 -11.27 -10.09
C GLU A 135 -3.08 -12.26 -8.92
N GLU A 136 -3.55 -13.51 -9.08
CA GLU A 136 -3.39 -14.56 -8.07
C GLU A 136 -1.92 -14.86 -7.76
N GLN A 137 -1.08 -14.98 -8.79
CA GLN A 137 0.36 -15.17 -8.61
C GLN A 137 1.01 -13.99 -7.87
N ARG A 138 0.60 -12.76 -8.19
CA ARG A 138 1.11 -11.55 -7.54
C ARG A 138 0.69 -11.45 -6.09
N ILE A 139 -0.55 -11.81 -5.77
CA ILE A 139 -1.06 -11.85 -4.40
C ILE A 139 -0.33 -12.93 -3.60
N ALA A 140 -0.19 -14.14 -4.15
CA ALA A 140 0.53 -15.23 -3.50
C ALA A 140 2.00 -14.86 -3.22
N ALA A 141 2.69 -14.24 -4.18
CA ALA A 141 4.07 -13.79 -3.98
C ALA A 141 4.18 -12.75 -2.85
N LYS A 142 3.28 -11.75 -2.83
CA LYS A 142 3.24 -10.75 -1.75
C LYS A 142 2.93 -11.36 -0.39
N GLU A 143 2.01 -12.32 -0.34
CA GLU A 143 1.67 -13.04 0.90
C GLU A 143 2.89 -13.78 1.45
N THR A 144 3.63 -14.49 0.59
CA THR A 144 4.86 -15.19 1.00
C THR A 144 5.95 -14.24 1.48
N GLU A 145 6.15 -13.11 0.80
CA GLU A 145 7.13 -12.08 1.20
C GLU A 145 6.74 -11.45 2.55
N PHE A 146 5.45 -11.14 2.73
CA PHE A 146 4.92 -10.60 3.98
C PHE A 146 5.09 -11.60 5.14
N GLN A 147 4.78 -12.88 4.92
CA GLN A 147 4.97 -13.92 5.93
C GLN A 147 6.45 -14.08 6.33
N LEU A 148 7.37 -14.07 5.37
CA LEU A 148 8.81 -14.12 5.65
C LEU A 148 9.25 -12.91 6.47
N ARG A 149 8.82 -11.71 6.07
CA ARG A 149 9.15 -10.46 6.77
C ARG A 149 8.58 -10.41 8.19
N MET A 150 7.37 -10.95 8.39
CA MET A 150 6.77 -11.07 9.72
C MET A 150 7.59 -12.02 10.60
N LYS A 151 7.98 -13.20 10.10
CA LYS A 151 8.84 -14.13 10.84
C LYS A 151 10.19 -13.52 11.20
N GLU A 152 10.85 -12.84 10.26
CA GLU A 152 12.12 -12.15 10.56
C GLU A 152 11.96 -11.07 11.64
N MET A 153 10.84 -10.33 11.63
CA MET A 153 10.56 -9.32 12.65
C MET A 153 10.27 -9.95 14.01
N GLU A 154 9.54 -11.07 14.05
CA GLU A 154 9.30 -11.86 15.27
C GLU A 154 10.61 -12.37 15.87
N GLU A 155 11.49 -12.97 15.06
CA GLU A 155 12.80 -13.44 15.51
C GLU A 155 13.67 -12.28 16.06
N LYS A 156 13.67 -11.13 15.39
CA LYS A 156 14.36 -9.92 15.89
C LYS A 156 13.78 -9.42 17.21
N LEU A 157 12.47 -9.44 17.36
CA LEU A 157 11.79 -9.01 18.60
C LEU A 157 12.14 -9.95 19.76
N GLU A 158 12.14 -11.26 19.52
CA GLU A 158 12.53 -12.29 20.49
C GLU A 158 13.97 -12.08 20.98
N ALA A 159 14.89 -11.85 20.03
CA ALA A 159 16.31 -11.58 20.34
C ALA A 159 16.49 -10.28 21.15
N GLN A 160 15.78 -9.21 20.77
CA GLN A 160 15.79 -7.94 21.51
C GLN A 160 15.24 -8.09 22.94
N LYS A 161 14.17 -8.85 23.13
CA LYS A 161 13.61 -9.13 24.47
C LYS A 161 14.63 -9.85 25.37
N LYS A 162 15.29 -10.88 24.86
CA LYS A 162 16.33 -11.62 25.60
C LYS A 162 17.51 -10.70 26.00
N LEU A 163 17.97 -9.86 25.06
CA LEU A 163 19.04 -8.89 25.33
C LEU A 163 18.62 -7.88 26.41
N ALA A 164 17.38 -7.40 26.38
CA ALA A 164 16.86 -6.47 27.37
C ALA A 164 16.76 -7.10 28.77
N GLU A 165 16.32 -8.35 28.88
CA GLU A 165 16.30 -9.09 30.16
C GLU A 165 17.70 -9.31 30.72
N GLU A 166 18.67 -9.68 29.88
CA GLU A 166 20.07 -9.83 30.31
C GLU A 166 20.68 -8.51 30.78
N MET A 167 20.42 -7.40 30.07
CA MET A 167 20.87 -6.07 30.48
C MET A 167 20.24 -5.64 31.81
N LYS A 168 18.93 -5.89 31.98
CA LYS A 168 18.23 -5.61 33.24
C LYS A 168 18.85 -6.39 34.40
N ARG A 169 19.10 -7.69 34.21
CA ARG A 169 19.72 -8.55 35.23
C ARG A 169 21.14 -8.07 35.60
N LYS A 170 21.96 -7.67 34.63
CA LYS A 170 23.30 -7.12 34.88
C LYS A 170 23.26 -5.79 35.64
N ALA A 171 22.31 -4.91 35.30
CA ALA A 171 22.12 -3.64 35.98
C ALA A 171 21.67 -3.82 37.45
N GLU A 172 20.73 -4.73 37.70
CA GLU A 172 20.28 -5.08 39.05
C GLU A 172 21.42 -5.70 39.89
N GLN A 173 22.26 -6.54 39.28
CA GLN A 173 23.39 -7.18 39.97
C GLN A 173 24.50 -6.18 40.32
N GLY A 174 24.79 -5.19 39.47
CA GLY A 174 25.74 -4.11 39.77
C GLY A 174 25.26 -3.16 40.88
N SER A 175 23.94 -3.00 41.04
CA SER A 175 23.36 -2.17 42.09
C SER A 175 23.50 -2.77 43.49
N MET A 176 23.56 -4.10 43.63
CA MET A 176 23.73 -4.76 44.94
C MET A 176 25.16 -4.63 45.47
N GLN A 177 26.17 -4.73 44.62
CA GLN A 177 27.58 -4.64 45.03
C GLN A 177 27.96 -3.20 45.39
N SER A 178 27.54 -2.23 44.58
CA SER A 178 27.74 -0.80 44.86
C SER A 178 27.01 -0.32 46.13
N GLN A 179 25.88 -0.94 46.50
CA GLN A 179 25.17 -0.62 47.73
C GLN A 179 25.81 -1.15 49.02
N GLY A 180 26.59 -2.24 48.96
CA GLY A 180 27.34 -2.78 50.09
C GLY A 180 28.55 -1.92 50.42
N GLU A 181 29.37 -1.63 49.41
CA GLU A 181 30.56 -0.78 49.54
C GLU A 181 30.22 0.63 50.05
N ALA A 182 29.06 1.17 49.65
CA ALA A 182 28.60 2.47 50.13
C ALA A 182 28.34 2.50 51.65
N GLN A 183 27.88 1.40 52.26
CA GLN A 183 27.62 1.35 53.70
C GLN A 183 28.93 1.18 54.50
N GLU A 184 29.89 0.43 53.97
CA GLU A 184 31.24 0.29 54.55
C GLU A 184 31.94 1.64 54.61
N LEU A 185 31.99 2.36 53.48
CA LEU A 185 32.55 3.71 53.41
C LEU A 185 31.86 4.68 54.37
N ALA A 186 30.53 4.62 54.47
CA ALA A 186 29.76 5.46 55.39
C ALA A 186 30.05 5.14 56.86
N LEU A 187 30.30 3.87 57.20
CA LEU A 187 30.66 3.47 58.57
C LEU A 187 32.05 3.98 58.93
N GLU A 188 33.02 3.85 58.04
CA GLU A 188 34.36 4.38 58.25
C GLU A 188 34.35 5.90 58.45
N GLU A 189 33.64 6.63 57.59
CA GLU A 189 33.53 8.08 57.69
C GLU A 189 32.87 8.49 59.02
N LEU A 190 31.83 7.76 59.45
CA LEU A 190 31.18 8.00 60.73
C LEU A 190 32.13 7.79 61.92
N LEU A 191 32.96 6.74 61.88
CA LEU A 191 33.93 6.45 62.93
C LEU A 191 35.07 7.49 62.95
N ARG A 192 35.64 7.84 61.79
CA ARG A 192 36.69 8.86 61.66
C ARG A 192 36.22 10.24 62.16
N ASN A 193 35.00 10.62 61.81
CA ASN A 193 34.41 11.91 62.21
C ASN A 193 34.04 11.94 63.70
N THR A 194 33.58 10.82 64.27
CA THR A 194 33.18 10.76 65.68
C THR A 194 34.38 10.63 66.62
N PHE A 195 35.40 9.88 66.22
CA PHE A 195 36.57 9.55 67.05
C PHE A 195 37.88 9.95 66.34
N PRO A 196 38.15 11.25 66.17
CA PRO A 196 39.29 11.74 65.37
C PRO A 196 40.67 11.38 65.94
N PHE A 197 40.75 11.00 67.20
CA PHE A 197 42.00 10.58 67.86
C PHE A 197 42.27 9.08 67.74
N ASP A 198 41.28 8.29 67.33
CA ASP A 198 41.43 6.85 67.11
C ASP A 198 41.97 6.59 65.69
N LEU A 199 42.63 5.45 65.49
CA LEU A 199 43.08 5.03 64.17
C LEU A 199 42.05 4.09 63.54
N ILE A 200 41.51 4.47 62.38
CA ILE A 200 40.59 3.64 61.61
C ILE A 200 41.35 3.02 60.43
N GLU A 201 41.50 1.70 60.44
CA GLU A 201 42.18 0.89 59.41
C GLU A 201 41.14 0.08 58.61
N GLU A 202 41.22 0.16 57.29
CA GLU A 202 40.45 -0.69 56.36
C GLU A 202 41.19 -2.02 56.16
N VAL A 203 40.46 -3.14 56.23
CA VAL A 203 41.02 -4.44 55.83
C VAL A 203 40.79 -4.60 54.34
N GLY A 204 41.88 -4.54 53.55
CA GLY A 204 41.80 -4.43 52.10
C GLY A 204 40.94 -5.48 51.39
N LYS A 205 40.21 -5.03 50.35
CA LYS A 205 39.31 -5.85 49.52
C LYS A 205 39.98 -7.14 49.04
N GLY A 206 39.43 -8.30 49.45
CA GLY A 206 39.89 -9.63 49.03
C GLY A 206 40.70 -10.42 50.06
N VAL A 207 41.03 -9.81 51.21
CA VAL A 207 41.54 -10.52 52.39
C VAL A 207 40.36 -10.94 53.26
N ARG A 208 40.34 -12.18 53.77
CA ARG A 208 39.37 -12.57 54.80
C ARG A 208 39.65 -11.78 56.07
N GLY A 209 38.74 -10.89 56.45
CA GLY A 209 38.79 -10.14 57.69
C GLY A 209 37.60 -9.21 57.81
N ALA A 210 37.42 -8.65 59.01
CA ALA A 210 36.37 -7.66 59.30
C ALA A 210 36.49 -6.43 58.40
N ASP A 211 35.35 -5.81 58.07
CA ASP A 211 35.29 -4.68 57.14
C ASP A 211 36.10 -3.45 57.63
N CYS A 212 36.16 -3.19 58.94
CA CYS A 212 36.88 -2.04 59.50
C CYS A 212 37.45 -2.34 60.90
N ILE A 213 38.61 -1.77 61.23
CA ILE A 213 39.25 -1.87 62.54
C ILE A 213 39.44 -0.47 63.13
N GLN A 214 38.99 -0.25 64.36
CA GLN A 214 39.26 0.93 65.15
C GLN A 214 40.26 0.61 66.24
N ILE A 215 41.44 1.24 66.18
CA ILE A 215 42.41 1.26 67.28
C ILE A 215 42.06 2.43 68.20
N VAL A 216 41.55 2.10 69.38
CA VAL A 216 41.13 3.07 70.38
C VAL A 216 42.36 3.70 71.04
N ARG A 217 42.46 5.03 71.01
CA ARG A 217 43.55 5.78 71.63
C ARG A 217 43.05 6.67 72.75
N ASN A 218 43.78 6.75 73.86
CA ASN A 218 43.46 7.72 74.90
C ASN A 218 43.92 9.15 74.52
N ASN A 219 43.60 10.13 75.36
CA ASN A 219 43.97 11.53 75.14
C ASN A 219 45.48 11.79 75.12
N LEU A 220 46.30 10.80 75.50
CA LEU A 220 47.77 10.83 75.43
C LEU A 220 48.30 10.15 74.15
N GLY A 221 47.43 9.71 73.26
CA GLY A 221 47.77 9.00 72.03
C GLY A 221 48.19 7.55 72.22
N GLN A 222 48.03 6.98 73.42
CA GLN A 222 48.37 5.57 73.69
C GLN A 222 47.24 4.66 73.23
N GLU A 223 47.61 3.58 72.55
CA GLU A 223 46.68 2.53 72.12
C GLU A 223 46.18 1.75 73.33
N CYS A 224 44.86 1.78 73.53
CA CYS A 224 44.17 1.19 74.68
C CYS A 224 43.49 -0.13 74.34
N GLY A 225 43.17 -0.36 73.07
CA GLY A 225 42.56 -1.59 72.58
C GLY A 225 42.07 -1.44 71.14
N LYS A 226 41.50 -2.51 70.59
CA LYS A 226 41.01 -2.59 69.21
C LYS A 226 39.56 -3.07 69.15
N ILE A 227 38.75 -2.40 68.34
CA ILE A 227 37.37 -2.77 68.03
C ILE A 227 37.29 -3.12 66.55
N ILE A 228 36.73 -4.27 66.21
CA ILE A 228 36.50 -4.67 64.82
C ILE A 228 35.03 -4.55 64.45
N PHE A 229 34.80 -4.20 63.19
CA PHE A 229 33.48 -3.91 62.64
C PHE A 229 33.20 -4.76 61.42
N GLU A 230 32.01 -5.35 61.39
CA GLU A 230 31.44 -5.97 60.21
C GLU A 230 30.17 -5.22 59.81
N SER A 231 30.08 -4.75 58.58
CA SER A 231 28.90 -4.12 58.00
C SER A 231 28.14 -5.13 57.17
N LYS A 232 26.84 -5.30 57.46
CA LYS A 232 25.96 -6.23 56.73
C LYS A 232 24.63 -5.58 56.37
N ARG A 233 24.48 -5.29 55.07
CA ARG A 233 23.25 -4.72 54.49
C ARG A 233 22.40 -5.78 53.81
N THR A 234 21.82 -6.67 54.60
CA THR A 234 20.97 -7.76 54.10
C THR A 234 19.61 -7.76 54.80
N LYS A 235 18.64 -8.45 54.19
CA LYS A 235 17.27 -8.55 54.71
C LYS A 235 17.13 -9.51 55.89
N ASP A 236 17.98 -10.52 55.93
CA ASP A 236 17.94 -11.57 56.94
C ASP A 236 19.30 -11.66 57.64
N PHE A 237 19.29 -11.75 58.97
CA PHE A 237 20.49 -12.00 59.76
C PHE A 237 20.91 -13.46 59.67
N ALA A 238 22.16 -13.71 59.28
CA ALA A 238 22.72 -15.06 59.29
C ALA A 238 23.65 -15.24 60.49
N ASN A 239 23.40 -16.30 61.28
CA ASN A 239 24.14 -16.55 62.52
C ASN A 239 25.63 -16.86 62.28
N ASP A 240 26.00 -17.26 61.06
CA ASP A 240 27.40 -17.52 60.68
C ASP A 240 28.27 -16.26 60.68
N TRP A 241 27.67 -15.06 60.61
CA TRP A 241 28.42 -13.80 60.71
C TRP A 241 29.07 -13.63 62.08
N ILE A 242 28.39 -14.07 63.15
CA ILE A 242 28.93 -14.01 64.52
C ILE A 242 30.16 -14.91 64.63
N GLU A 243 30.09 -16.13 64.10
CA GLU A 243 31.20 -17.08 64.14
C GLU A 243 32.41 -16.61 63.32
N LYS A 244 32.15 -16.04 62.13
CA LYS A 244 33.19 -15.46 61.27
C LYS A 244 33.86 -14.27 61.93
N LEU A 245 33.08 -13.31 62.44
CA LEU A 245 33.64 -12.11 63.06
C LEU A 245 34.45 -12.44 64.31
N LYS A 246 34.04 -13.44 65.10
CA LYS A 246 34.85 -13.94 66.23
C LYS A 246 36.17 -14.56 65.79
N ALA A 247 36.19 -15.25 64.66
CA ALA A 247 37.44 -15.78 64.12
C ALA A 247 38.35 -14.63 63.69
N ASP A 248 37.81 -13.61 63.05
CA ASP A 248 38.55 -12.41 62.66
C ASP A 248 39.04 -11.60 63.88
N MET A 249 38.24 -11.52 64.94
CA MET A 249 38.61 -10.93 66.23
C MET A 249 39.87 -11.59 66.81
N ARG A 250 39.92 -12.93 66.79
CA ARG A 250 41.09 -13.69 67.26
C ARG A 250 42.30 -13.51 66.35
N ASN A 251 42.10 -13.50 65.03
CA ASN A 251 43.18 -13.36 64.06
C ASN A 251 43.82 -11.97 64.11
N GLN A 252 43.02 -10.92 64.31
CA GLN A 252 43.46 -9.53 64.31
C GLN A 252 43.84 -9.03 65.72
N GLY A 253 43.65 -9.86 66.76
CA GLY A 253 43.93 -9.51 68.15
C GLY A 253 43.07 -8.35 68.65
N ALA A 254 41.78 -8.36 68.28
CA ALA A 254 40.84 -7.33 68.69
C ALA A 254 40.16 -7.68 70.02
N ASP A 255 39.87 -6.64 70.81
CA ASP A 255 39.28 -6.78 72.15
C ASP A 255 37.75 -6.84 72.10
N VAL A 256 37.14 -6.20 71.10
CA VAL A 256 35.69 -6.09 70.93
C VAL A 256 35.31 -6.29 69.47
N ALA A 257 34.21 -7.01 69.23
CA ALA A 257 33.63 -7.20 67.91
C ALA A 257 32.23 -6.59 67.81
N VAL A 258 31.96 -5.88 66.70
CA VAL A 258 30.70 -5.19 66.44
C VAL A 258 30.19 -5.52 65.03
N ILE A 259 28.93 -5.93 64.91
CA ILE A 259 28.20 -6.08 63.66
C ILE A 259 27.23 -4.92 63.51
N VAL A 260 27.39 -4.14 62.44
CA VAL A 260 26.45 -3.10 62.03
C VAL A 260 25.55 -3.67 60.95
N THR A 261 24.27 -3.90 61.27
CA THR A 261 23.34 -4.57 60.36
C THR A 261 22.01 -3.85 60.19
N GLN A 262 21.34 -4.10 59.06
CA GLN A 262 19.97 -3.66 58.82
C GLN A 262 18.93 -4.61 59.44
N ALA A 263 19.24 -5.91 59.56
CA ALA A 263 18.32 -6.92 60.06
C ALA A 263 18.91 -7.58 61.31
N PHE A 264 18.17 -7.57 62.42
CA PHE A 264 18.61 -8.18 63.67
C PHE A 264 18.33 -9.70 63.69
N PRO A 265 19.04 -10.47 64.55
CA PRO A 265 18.68 -11.85 64.88
C PRO A 265 17.23 -11.96 65.36
N LYS A 266 16.57 -13.11 65.13
CA LYS A 266 15.14 -13.32 65.46
C LYS A 266 14.78 -13.14 66.95
N ASP A 267 15.78 -13.23 67.82
CA ASP A 267 15.71 -13.11 69.27
C ASP A 267 16.09 -11.71 69.79
N MET A 268 16.31 -10.75 68.89
CA MET A 268 16.77 -9.40 69.23
C MET A 268 15.99 -8.33 68.45
N GLU A 269 15.36 -7.40 69.17
CA GLU A 269 14.59 -6.30 68.56
C GLU A 269 15.35 -4.95 68.56
N SER A 270 16.45 -4.86 69.32
CA SER A 270 17.26 -3.65 69.49
C SER A 270 18.74 -4.00 69.60
N PHE A 271 19.63 -3.01 69.47
CA PHE A 271 21.07 -3.24 69.69
C PHE A 271 21.36 -3.95 71.03
N GLY A 272 22.39 -4.79 71.03
CA GLY A 272 22.82 -5.53 72.21
C GLY A 272 23.96 -6.49 71.91
N GLU A 273 24.34 -7.25 72.92
CA GLU A 273 25.40 -8.26 72.82
C GLU A 273 24.79 -9.65 72.62
N LYS A 274 25.32 -10.40 71.66
CA LYS A 274 24.95 -11.79 71.39
C LYS A 274 26.18 -12.64 71.17
N ASP A 275 26.31 -13.68 71.98
CA ASP A 275 27.41 -14.65 71.97
C ASP A 275 28.83 -14.05 72.08
N GLY A 276 29.00 -12.84 72.58
CA GLY A 276 30.26 -12.09 72.69
C GLY A 276 30.51 -11.11 71.55
N VAL A 277 29.51 -10.84 70.71
CA VAL A 277 29.57 -9.85 69.61
C VAL A 277 28.45 -8.84 69.79
N TRP A 278 28.79 -7.55 69.69
CA TRP A 278 27.81 -6.47 69.73
C TRP A 278 27.12 -6.33 68.38
N ILE A 279 25.80 -6.29 68.37
CA ILE A 279 25.00 -6.13 67.14
C ILE A 279 24.22 -4.83 67.29
N CYS A 280 24.31 -3.96 66.30
CA CYS A 280 23.58 -2.68 66.28
C CYS A 280 23.15 -2.29 64.87
N SER A 281 22.18 -1.38 64.78
CA SER A 281 21.84 -0.74 63.51
C SER A 281 22.82 0.40 63.18
N PHE A 282 22.89 0.80 61.91
CA PHE A 282 23.75 1.93 61.50
C PHE A 282 23.46 3.23 62.29
N SER A 283 22.18 3.49 62.61
CA SER A 283 21.78 4.64 63.44
C SER A 283 22.26 4.56 64.89
N GLU A 284 22.50 3.35 65.39
CA GLU A 284 22.92 3.07 66.77
C GLU A 284 24.43 2.83 66.86
N ALA A 285 25.14 2.72 65.73
CA ALA A 285 26.58 2.48 65.70
C ALA A 285 27.35 3.53 66.51
N LYS A 286 27.04 4.82 66.32
CA LYS A 286 27.70 5.92 67.05
C LYS A 286 27.62 5.77 68.58
N PRO A 287 26.42 5.70 69.21
CA PRO A 287 26.33 5.56 70.66
C PRO A 287 26.90 4.23 71.18
N VAL A 288 26.72 3.12 70.44
CA VAL A 288 27.26 1.81 70.84
C VAL A 288 28.79 1.85 70.87
N VAL A 289 29.42 2.36 69.80
CA VAL A 289 30.89 2.46 69.75
C VAL A 289 31.43 3.42 70.79
N GLN A 290 30.75 4.53 71.05
CA GLN A 290 31.17 5.48 72.08
C GLN A 290 31.24 4.82 73.47
N MET A 291 30.25 3.98 73.80
CA MET A 291 30.27 3.23 75.04
C MET A 291 31.39 2.19 75.06
N LEU A 292 31.51 1.38 74.00
CA LEU A 292 32.52 0.33 73.94
C LEU A 292 33.93 0.91 74.03
N ARG A 293 34.16 2.05 73.39
CA ARG A 293 35.40 2.81 73.45
C ARG A 293 35.73 3.26 74.87
N ASP A 294 34.75 3.83 75.59
CA ASP A 294 34.95 4.25 76.99
C ASP A 294 35.24 3.05 77.91
N ALA A 295 34.54 1.93 77.71
CA ALA A 295 34.80 0.68 78.42
C ALA A 295 36.23 0.17 78.17
N VAL A 296 36.68 0.12 76.91
CA VAL A 296 38.05 -0.30 76.53
C VAL A 296 39.10 0.58 77.19
N ILE A 297 38.94 1.91 77.18
CA ILE A 297 39.88 2.84 77.82
C ILE A 297 39.91 2.65 79.34
N LYS A 298 38.75 2.52 79.98
CA LYS A 298 38.67 2.29 81.43
C LYS A 298 39.32 0.97 81.83
N ILE A 299 39.09 -0.10 81.08
CA ILE A 299 39.71 -1.40 81.29
C ILE A 299 41.23 -1.30 81.12
N PHE A 300 41.71 -0.59 80.09
CA PHE A 300 43.13 -0.36 79.87
C PHE A 300 43.78 0.41 81.03
N ILE A 301 43.15 1.51 81.50
CA ILE A 301 43.65 2.29 82.64
C ILE A 301 43.66 1.43 83.91
N ALA A 302 42.60 0.67 84.17
CA ALA A 302 42.52 -0.24 85.31
C ALA A 302 43.65 -1.29 85.24
N SER A 303 43.81 -1.95 84.09
CA SER A 303 44.88 -2.94 83.85
C SER A 303 46.28 -2.35 84.08
N LYS A 304 46.54 -1.15 83.56
CA LYS A 304 47.82 -0.43 83.72
C LYS A 304 48.07 0.02 85.17
N SER A 305 47.02 0.41 85.89
CA SER A 305 47.11 0.74 87.33
C SER A 305 47.40 -0.50 88.20
N GLN A 306 46.99 -1.68 87.71
CA GLN A 306 47.15 -2.99 88.36
C GLN A 306 48.43 -3.73 87.94
N GLU A 307 49.15 -3.29 86.91
CA GLU A 307 50.50 -3.79 86.59
C GLU A 307 51.48 -3.63 87.76
N ASN A 308 51.20 -2.69 88.66
CA ASN A 308 51.94 -2.50 89.92
C ASN A 308 51.38 -3.27 91.13
N LYS A 309 50.27 -4.03 91.01
CA LYS A 309 49.66 -4.80 92.10
C LYS A 309 48.99 -6.12 91.63
N GLY A 310 49.81 -7.13 91.38
CA GLY A 310 49.62 -8.51 91.85
C GLY A 310 48.43 -9.41 91.42
N ASP A 311 47.18 -8.96 91.29
CA ASP A 311 46.03 -9.88 91.18
C ASP A 311 45.05 -9.51 90.06
N LYS A 312 45.22 -10.17 88.92
CA LYS A 312 44.71 -9.77 87.59
C LYS A 312 43.30 -10.24 87.19
N MET A 313 42.62 -11.14 87.90
CA MET A 313 41.36 -11.73 87.40
C MET A 313 40.09 -11.40 88.19
N HIS A 314 40.18 -11.22 89.51
CA HIS A 314 38.97 -11.10 90.33
C HIS A 314 38.24 -9.75 90.20
N LEU A 315 38.97 -8.65 90.02
CA LEU A 315 38.37 -7.31 90.00
C LEU A 315 37.68 -6.97 88.66
N LEU A 316 38.19 -7.50 87.54
CA LEU A 316 37.59 -7.32 86.21
C LEU A 316 36.24 -8.05 86.11
N TYR A 317 36.15 -9.22 86.72
CA TYR A 317 34.89 -9.97 86.82
C TYR A 317 33.89 -9.21 87.70
N ASP A 318 34.32 -8.68 88.84
CA ASP A 318 33.46 -7.93 89.77
C ASP A 318 32.95 -6.60 89.20
N TYR A 319 33.73 -5.88 88.38
CA TYR A 319 33.26 -4.61 87.79
C TYR A 319 32.30 -4.83 86.61
N LEU A 320 32.60 -5.80 85.72
CA LEU A 320 31.70 -6.15 84.61
C LEU A 320 30.39 -6.80 85.08
N THR A 321 30.39 -7.43 86.26
CA THR A 321 29.18 -7.94 86.92
C THR A 321 28.62 -7.01 88.01
N SER A 322 29.21 -5.81 88.17
CA SER A 322 28.77 -4.87 89.19
C SER A 322 27.38 -4.31 88.89
N ARG A 323 26.60 -4.14 89.96
CA ARG A 323 25.28 -3.50 89.91
C ARG A 323 25.36 -2.05 89.40
N GLU A 324 26.48 -1.37 89.65
CA GLU A 324 26.73 0.01 89.22
C GLU A 324 26.87 0.14 87.69
N PHE A 325 27.56 -0.79 87.03
CA PHE A 325 27.66 -0.80 85.56
C PHE A 325 26.30 -1.12 84.91
N ALA A 326 25.56 -2.08 85.47
CA ALA A 326 24.23 -2.44 84.99
C ALA A 326 23.19 -1.30 85.13
N GLU A 327 23.22 -0.55 86.24
CA GLU A 327 22.34 0.60 86.47
C GLU A 327 22.67 1.79 85.57
N GLN A 328 23.97 2.10 85.37
CA GLN A 328 24.38 3.13 84.41
C GLN A 328 24.00 2.76 82.96
N TRP A 329 24.16 1.48 82.61
CA TRP A 329 23.75 0.94 81.32
C TRP A 329 22.24 1.07 81.09
N GLN A 330 21.44 0.71 82.11
CA GLN A 330 19.99 0.77 82.03
C GLN A 330 19.50 2.22 81.88
N ALA A 331 20.10 3.17 82.61
CA ALA A 331 19.76 4.59 82.50
C ALA A 331 20.07 5.17 81.10
N ILE A 332 21.20 4.79 80.50
CA ILE A 332 21.57 5.24 79.14
C ILE A 332 20.62 4.64 78.10
N ARG A 333 20.32 3.33 78.21
CA ARG A 333 19.38 2.65 77.32
C ARG A 333 17.99 3.26 77.38
N GLU A 334 17.47 3.53 78.57
CA GLU A 334 16.15 4.13 78.77
C GLU A 334 16.10 5.56 78.21
N GLY A 335 17.14 6.36 78.44
CA GLY A 335 17.27 7.71 77.88
C GLY A 335 17.20 7.72 76.34
N PHE A 336 18.00 6.86 75.69
CA PHE A 336 18.04 6.77 74.23
C PHE A 336 16.76 6.20 73.63
N MET A 337 16.16 5.18 74.26
CA MET A 337 14.88 4.62 73.80
C MET A 337 13.76 5.66 73.90
N SER A 338 13.73 6.46 74.96
CA SER A 338 12.73 7.54 75.09
C SER A 338 12.88 8.60 73.99
N MET A 339 14.13 8.97 73.64
CA MET A 339 14.41 9.96 72.61
C MET A 339 14.03 9.45 71.21
N LYS A 340 14.37 8.20 70.90
CA LYS A 340 14.00 7.53 69.63
C LYS A 340 12.48 7.46 69.47
N LEU A 341 11.77 7.05 70.52
CA LEU A 341 10.29 7.02 70.53
C LEU A 341 9.68 8.41 70.37
N SER A 342 10.28 9.45 70.97
CA SER A 342 9.81 10.83 70.81
C SER A 342 9.94 11.32 69.36
N ILE A 343 11.11 11.12 68.74
CA ILE A 343 11.36 11.52 67.35
C ILE A 343 10.43 10.77 66.39
N GLN A 344 10.20 9.48 66.64
CA GLN A 344 9.32 8.68 65.79
C GLN A 344 7.86 9.12 65.91
N LYS A 345 7.39 9.45 67.12
CA LYS A 345 6.06 10.04 67.34
C LYS A 345 5.91 11.39 66.64
N GLU A 346 6.92 12.25 66.68
CA GLU A 346 6.91 13.53 65.95
C GLU A 346 6.85 13.32 64.44
N ARG A 347 7.61 12.36 63.91
CA ARG A 347 7.60 12.04 62.47
C ARG A 347 6.24 11.53 62.01
N ASP A 348 5.64 10.60 62.76
CA ASP A 348 4.32 10.05 62.45
C ASP A 348 3.22 11.13 62.54
N ALA A 349 3.35 12.06 63.50
CA ALA A 349 2.44 13.20 63.62
C ALA A 349 2.56 14.15 62.42
N MET A 350 3.79 14.45 61.98
CA MET A 350 4.05 15.30 60.81
C MET A 350 3.58 14.65 59.50
N GLU A 351 3.80 13.34 59.31
CA GLU A 351 3.29 12.61 58.15
C GLU A 351 1.76 12.60 58.10
N LYS A 352 1.08 12.42 59.24
CA LYS A 352 -0.38 12.54 59.33
C LYS A 352 -0.86 13.95 58.97
N LEU A 353 -0.15 14.98 59.44
CA LEU A 353 -0.46 16.38 59.15
C LEU A 353 -0.28 16.71 57.66
N TRP A 354 0.73 16.12 57.03
CA TRP A 354 0.98 16.27 55.59
C TRP A 354 -0.10 15.58 54.76
N LYS A 355 -0.47 14.34 55.10
CA LYS A 355 -1.56 13.59 54.45
C LYS A 355 -2.94 14.21 54.64
N ALA A 356 -3.13 15.04 55.66
CA ALA A 356 -4.36 15.78 55.88
C ALA A 356 -4.40 17.13 55.13
N ARG A 357 -3.26 17.56 54.55
CA ARG A 357 -3.11 18.82 53.80
C ARG A 357 -2.96 18.60 52.29
N GLU A 358 -2.65 17.39 51.84
CA GLU A 358 -2.96 16.88 50.49
C GLU A 358 -4.41 16.39 50.44
#